data_AF-A0A2V7GFX5-F1
#
_entry.id   AF-A0A2V7GFX5-F1
#
_cell.length_a   1.000
_cell.length_b   1.000
_cell.length_c   1.000
_cell.angle_alpha   90.00
_cell.angle_beta   90.00
_cell.angle_gamma   90.00
#
_symmetry.space_group_name_H-M   'P 1'
#
loop_
_entity.id
_entity.type
_entity.pdbx_description
1 polymer ?
#
loop_
_entity_poly.entity_id
_entity_poly.type
_entity_poly.pdbx_seq_one_letter_code
_entity_poly.pdbx_strand_id
1 'polypeptide(L)'
;MGSHLGEAVTTFRLLVTEPMDGAANMALDEALLESRLRKARPPTIRFFGWRPPAISLGYGQPLDGSIDLDAATRMGIGLVRRPTGGSAILHEGPDLELTYSVVGAADDFPGADELLATYRWIGTALAAGLKMLGVPAEMVPVQPSNPDAMPAFCFARTGSYELEVGGRKLVGSAQRRQGAGFLQHGSVMLGAAPQRLRRLFPGEADPLAGMTTLEAALGWRPSFAETAEALASGFRGAHGIELQLGGLDPDETALAESLTREKYATTAWTRAGRAPSAPHPTPLPKRGEGIGRRVRGRS
;
A
#
# COMPACT_ATOMS: atom_id res chain seq x y z
N MET A 1 31.15 -17.91 15.29
CA MET A 1 29.90 -17.67 16.03
C MET A 1 28.76 -18.08 15.13
N GLY A 2 28.19 -19.26 15.37
CA GLY A 2 27.16 -19.84 14.50
C GLY A 2 25.90 -18.99 14.54
N SER A 3 25.42 -18.59 13.36
CA SER A 3 24.12 -17.99 13.17
C SER A 3 23.06 -19.02 13.55
N HIS A 4 22.40 -18.82 14.70
CA HIS A 4 21.12 -19.45 14.98
C HIS A 4 20.09 -18.84 14.01
N LEU A 5 20.04 -19.35 12.79
CA LEU A 5 18.84 -19.21 11.96
C LEU A 5 17.78 -20.03 12.68
N GLY A 6 16.90 -19.36 13.42
CA GLY A 6 15.68 -19.97 13.93
C GLY A 6 14.94 -20.61 12.77
N GLU A 7 14.29 -21.74 13.04
CA GLU A 7 13.48 -22.44 12.05
C GLU A 7 12.39 -21.46 11.56
N ALA A 8 12.27 -21.32 10.24
CA ALA A 8 11.29 -20.40 9.64
C ALA A 8 9.88 -20.77 10.12
N VAL A 9 9.05 -19.75 10.36
CA VAL A 9 7.66 -19.98 10.77
C VAL A 9 6.91 -20.62 9.61
N THR A 10 6.38 -21.82 9.85
CA THR A 10 5.64 -22.60 8.85
C THR A 10 4.15 -22.31 8.87
N THR A 11 3.63 -21.66 9.92
CA THR A 11 2.20 -21.40 10.11
C THR A 11 1.91 -19.91 10.25
N PHE A 12 1.06 -19.38 9.36
CA PHE A 12 0.55 -18.02 9.43
C PHE A 12 -0.94 -18.05 9.83
N ARG A 13 -1.35 -17.07 10.64
CA ARG A 13 -2.76 -16.84 10.90
C ARG A 13 -3.39 -16.16 9.69
N LEU A 14 -4.49 -16.72 9.20
CA LEU A 14 -5.34 -16.11 8.18
C LEU A 14 -6.55 -15.47 8.85
N LEU A 15 -6.77 -14.19 8.58
CA LEU A 15 -7.96 -13.46 8.99
C LEU A 15 -8.73 -13.03 7.74
N VAL A 16 -10.04 -13.28 7.73
CA VAL A 16 -10.96 -12.65 6.78
C VAL A 16 -11.93 -11.84 7.61
N THR A 17 -11.77 -10.52 7.61
CA THR A 17 -12.56 -9.63 8.47
C THR A 17 -13.65 -8.94 7.66
N GLU A 18 -14.79 -8.68 8.31
CA GLU A 18 -15.86 -7.87 7.74
C GLU A 18 -15.35 -6.50 7.26
N PRO A 19 -15.99 -5.89 6.25
CA PRO A 19 -15.67 -4.53 5.84
C PRO A 19 -15.85 -3.53 6.99
N MET A 20 -14.83 -2.71 7.22
CA MET A 20 -14.81 -1.69 8.27
C MET A 20 -14.55 -0.30 7.67
N ASP A 21 -14.76 0.74 8.47
CA ASP A 21 -14.35 2.08 8.08
C ASP A 21 -12.82 2.20 8.03
N GLY A 22 -12.34 3.30 7.43
CA GLY A 22 -10.92 3.48 7.24
C GLY A 22 -10.11 3.59 8.52
N ALA A 23 -10.66 4.20 9.57
CA ALA A 23 -9.93 4.35 10.83
C ALA A 23 -9.78 3.00 11.54
N ALA A 24 -10.85 2.23 11.62
CA ALA A 24 -10.86 0.89 12.21
C ALA A 24 -9.94 -0.07 11.45
N ASN A 25 -9.94 -0.04 10.12
CA ASN A 25 -9.05 -0.89 9.32
C ASN A 25 -7.57 -0.62 9.61
N MET A 26 -7.16 0.65 9.65
CA MET A 26 -5.76 1.03 9.92
C MET A 26 -5.37 0.74 11.37
N ALA A 27 -6.28 0.96 12.31
CA ALA A 27 -6.05 0.67 13.72
C ALA A 27 -5.85 -0.84 13.97
N LEU A 28 -6.65 -1.69 13.32
CA LEU A 28 -6.52 -3.12 13.44
C LEU A 28 -5.20 -3.62 12.83
N ASP A 29 -4.81 -3.14 11.65
CA ASP A 29 -3.52 -3.52 11.06
C ASP A 29 -2.32 -3.12 11.95
N GLU A 30 -2.36 -1.97 12.61
CA GLU A 30 -1.34 -1.58 13.60
C GLU A 30 -1.40 -2.44 14.87
N ALA A 31 -2.59 -2.77 15.38
CA ALA A 31 -2.75 -3.64 16.54
C ALA A 31 -2.18 -5.05 16.29
N LEU A 32 -2.40 -5.60 15.09
CA LEU A 32 -1.82 -6.87 14.65
C LEU A 32 -0.28 -6.80 14.61
N LEU A 33 0.29 -5.70 14.12
CA LEU A 33 1.73 -5.47 14.13
C LEU A 33 2.30 -5.44 15.55
N GLU A 34 1.68 -4.69 16.46
CA GLU A 34 2.10 -4.62 17.85
C GLU A 34 2.00 -5.99 18.56
N SER A 35 0.94 -6.74 18.27
CA SER A 35 0.73 -8.11 18.78
C SER A 35 1.84 -9.06 18.32
N ARG A 36 2.19 -9.00 17.03
CA ARG A 36 3.30 -9.79 16.47
C ARG A 36 4.64 -9.39 17.08
N LEU A 37 4.92 -8.09 17.21
CA LEU A 37 6.16 -7.58 17.82
C LEU A 37 6.35 -8.03 19.27
N ARG A 38 5.25 -8.19 20.00
CA ARG A 38 5.23 -8.76 21.36
C ARG A 38 5.30 -10.29 21.39
N LYS A 39 5.38 -10.95 20.23
CA LYS A 39 5.31 -12.41 20.06
C LYS A 39 4.04 -13.03 20.66
N ALA A 40 2.96 -12.25 20.79
CA ALA A 40 1.69 -12.72 21.33
C ALA A 40 0.92 -13.57 20.33
N ARG A 41 1.08 -13.28 19.03
CA ARG A 41 0.41 -13.97 17.92
C ARG A 41 1.37 -14.30 16.76
N PRO A 42 1.09 -15.34 15.96
CA PRO A 42 1.86 -15.69 14.77
C PRO A 42 1.81 -14.56 13.72
N PRO A 43 2.69 -14.58 12.70
CA PRO A 43 2.54 -13.67 11.57
C PRO A 43 1.17 -13.85 10.94
N THR A 44 0.58 -12.75 10.48
CA THR A 44 -0.84 -12.71 10.11
C THR A 44 -0.98 -12.20 8.68
N ILE A 45 -1.77 -12.93 7.88
CA ILE A 45 -2.29 -12.47 6.60
C ILE A 45 -3.77 -12.16 6.82
N ARG A 46 -4.19 -10.96 6.43
CA ARG A 46 -5.57 -10.50 6.57
C ARG A 46 -6.11 -10.08 5.21
N PHE A 47 -7.34 -10.50 4.90
CA PHE A 47 -8.13 -9.99 3.78
C PHE A 47 -9.35 -9.24 4.31
N PHE A 48 -9.63 -8.07 3.76
CA PHE A 48 -10.71 -7.19 4.23
C PHE A 48 -11.20 -6.22 3.15
N GLY A 49 -12.37 -5.64 3.38
CA GLY A 49 -12.93 -4.58 2.54
C GLY A 49 -13.18 -3.29 3.32
N TRP A 50 -13.75 -2.29 2.62
CA TRP A 50 -14.01 -0.96 3.18
C TRP A 50 -15.50 -0.65 3.19
N ARG A 51 -16.00 -0.18 4.33
CA ARG A 51 -17.37 0.28 4.49
C ARG A 51 -17.47 1.36 5.58
N PRO A 52 -17.77 2.63 5.24
CA PRO A 52 -17.96 3.14 3.88
C PRO A 52 -16.65 3.11 3.05
N PRO A 53 -16.73 3.30 1.72
CA PRO A 53 -15.55 3.59 0.90
C PRO A 53 -14.74 4.74 1.52
N ALA A 54 -13.41 4.73 1.36
CA ALA A 54 -12.55 5.73 1.96
C ALA A 54 -11.33 6.07 1.11
N ILE A 55 -10.89 7.31 1.19
CA ILE A 55 -9.58 7.72 0.69
C ILE A 55 -8.57 7.45 1.80
N SER A 56 -7.54 6.63 1.53
CA SER A 56 -6.38 6.53 2.41
C SER A 56 -5.26 7.43 1.89
N LEU A 57 -4.76 8.33 2.74
CA LEU A 57 -3.59 9.18 2.50
C LEU A 57 -2.34 8.45 2.95
N GLY A 58 -1.29 8.46 2.15
CA GLY A 58 -0.01 7.93 2.61
C GLY A 58 0.55 8.72 3.80
N TYR A 59 1.35 8.07 4.65
CA TYR A 59 1.85 8.61 5.91
C TYR A 59 2.40 10.05 5.77
N GLY A 60 3.26 10.30 4.77
CA GLY A 60 3.85 11.61 4.52
C GLY A 60 3.06 12.54 3.60
N GLN A 61 1.98 12.07 2.96
CA GLN A 61 1.31 12.79 1.88
C GLN A 61 0.60 14.06 2.42
N PRO A 62 0.87 15.25 1.85
CA PRO A 62 0.17 16.47 2.26
C PRO A 62 -1.29 16.46 1.80
N LEU A 63 -2.11 17.27 2.48
CA LEU A 63 -3.42 17.68 1.98
C LEU A 63 -3.26 19.04 1.32
N ASP A 64 -2.83 19.04 0.06
CA ASP A 64 -2.46 20.23 -0.72
C ASP A 64 -3.54 20.67 -1.74
N GLY A 65 -4.73 20.06 -1.68
CA GLY A 65 -5.84 20.33 -2.60
C GLY A 65 -5.85 19.45 -3.85
N SER A 66 -4.91 18.50 -3.99
CA SER A 66 -4.93 17.48 -5.06
C SER A 66 -6.14 16.52 -5.01
N ILE A 67 -6.89 16.52 -3.90
CA ILE A 67 -8.06 15.69 -3.65
C ILE A 67 -9.27 16.58 -3.33
N ASP A 68 -10.38 16.40 -4.05
CA ASP A 68 -11.65 17.10 -3.78
C ASP A 68 -12.34 16.47 -2.55
N LEU A 69 -11.92 16.89 -1.35
CA LEU A 69 -12.45 16.40 -0.07
C LEU A 69 -13.94 16.74 0.14
N ASP A 70 -14.41 17.83 -0.46
CA ASP A 70 -15.83 18.21 -0.40
C ASP A 70 -16.68 17.25 -1.24
N ALA A 71 -16.19 16.83 -2.41
CA ALA A 71 -16.83 15.78 -3.20
C ALA A 71 -16.78 14.43 -2.48
N ALA A 72 -15.65 14.07 -1.87
CA ALA A 72 -15.55 12.85 -1.06
C ALA A 72 -16.64 12.82 0.01
N THR A 73 -16.77 13.92 0.77
CA THR A 73 -17.80 14.07 1.82
C THR A 73 -19.22 13.93 1.25
N ARG A 74 -19.54 14.61 0.14
CA ARG A 74 -20.87 14.49 -0.51
C ARG A 74 -21.17 13.09 -1.03
N MET A 75 -20.14 12.31 -1.38
CA MET A 75 -20.27 10.93 -1.86
C MET A 75 -20.27 9.89 -0.73
N GLY A 76 -20.20 10.32 0.54
CA GLY A 76 -20.10 9.42 1.69
C GLY A 76 -18.78 8.67 1.78
N ILE A 77 -17.70 9.23 1.21
CA ILE A 77 -16.37 8.65 1.18
C ILE A 77 -15.57 9.17 2.38
N GLY A 78 -15.12 8.26 3.24
CA GLY A 78 -14.29 8.59 4.40
C GLY A 78 -12.89 9.07 4.01
N LEU A 79 -12.17 9.63 4.98
CA LEU A 79 -10.77 10.02 4.82
C LEU A 79 -9.97 9.48 6.00
N VAL A 80 -8.86 8.79 5.72
CA VAL A 80 -7.95 8.29 6.75
C VAL A 80 -6.50 8.48 6.30
N ARG A 81 -5.57 8.60 7.25
CA ARG A 81 -4.13 8.51 6.98
C ARG A 81 -3.61 7.15 7.41
N ARG A 82 -3.01 6.41 6.47
CA ARG A 82 -2.44 5.08 6.74
C ARG A 82 -1.04 5.18 7.35
N PRO A 83 -0.59 4.17 8.12
CA PRO A 83 0.72 4.18 8.76
C PRO A 83 1.88 3.99 7.77
N THR A 84 1.60 3.53 6.55
CA THR A 84 2.58 3.29 5.48
C THR A 84 2.71 4.49 4.53
N GLY A 85 3.79 4.55 3.75
CA GLY A 85 3.99 5.58 2.72
C GLY A 85 3.08 5.42 1.48
N GLY A 86 3.52 6.04 0.37
CA GLY A 86 2.82 6.05 -0.93
C GLY A 86 1.84 7.22 -1.10
N SER A 87 1.10 7.22 -2.20
CA SER A 87 0.13 8.26 -2.56
C SER A 87 -1.31 7.88 -2.22
N ALA A 88 -2.29 8.75 -2.45
CA ALA A 88 -3.64 8.47 -2.02
C ALA A 88 -4.25 7.32 -2.83
N ILE A 89 -5.10 6.52 -2.19
CA ILE A 89 -5.88 5.48 -2.85
C ILE A 89 -7.33 5.71 -2.47
N LEU A 90 -8.22 5.68 -3.46
CA LEU A 90 -9.64 5.50 -3.21
C LEU A 90 -9.89 4.02 -3.00
N HIS A 91 -10.23 3.65 -1.77
CA HIS A 91 -10.70 2.33 -1.46
C HIS A 91 -12.20 2.24 -1.69
N GLU A 92 -12.60 1.35 -2.60
CA GLU A 92 -14.01 1.09 -2.87
C GLU A 92 -14.55 0.01 -1.92
N GLY A 93 -15.84 -0.31 -2.06
CA GLY A 93 -16.45 -1.41 -1.31
C GLY A 93 -15.91 -2.80 -1.71
N PRO A 94 -16.24 -3.85 -0.94
CA PRO A 94 -15.79 -5.23 -1.19
C PRO A 94 -16.23 -5.79 -2.55
N ASP A 95 -17.16 -5.15 -3.25
CA ASP A 95 -17.61 -5.53 -4.59
C ASP A 95 -16.62 -5.11 -5.69
N LEU A 96 -15.76 -4.12 -5.43
CA LEU A 96 -14.82 -3.56 -6.40
C LEU A 96 -13.35 -3.73 -5.97
N GLU A 97 -13.11 -4.04 -4.70
CA GLU A 97 -11.76 -4.16 -4.15
C GLU A 97 -11.67 -5.25 -3.08
N LEU A 98 -10.58 -6.01 -3.12
CA LEU A 98 -10.08 -6.75 -1.97
C LEU A 98 -8.80 -6.08 -1.46
N THR A 99 -8.78 -5.71 -0.19
CA THR A 99 -7.56 -5.23 0.48
C THR A 99 -6.95 -6.36 1.28
N TYR A 100 -5.62 -6.45 1.25
CA TYR A 100 -4.86 -7.41 2.03
C TYR A 100 -3.89 -6.68 2.95
N SER A 101 -3.55 -7.29 4.08
CA SER A 101 -2.38 -6.93 4.88
C SER A 101 -1.61 -8.17 5.31
N VAL A 102 -0.29 -8.03 5.41
CA VAL A 102 0.64 -9.04 5.92
C VAL A 102 1.47 -8.39 7.01
N VAL A 103 1.40 -8.99 8.19
CA VAL A 103 2.16 -8.59 9.38
C VAL A 103 3.13 -9.70 9.73
N GLY A 104 4.39 -9.34 9.92
CA GLY A 104 5.44 -10.25 10.35
C GLY A 104 6.58 -9.53 11.08
N ALA A 105 7.59 -10.31 11.45
CA ALA A 105 8.82 -9.92 12.10
C ALA A 105 10.04 -10.54 11.38
N ALA A 106 11.22 -9.99 11.65
CA ALA A 106 12.49 -10.35 11.03
C ALA A 106 12.82 -11.85 11.07
N ASP A 107 12.29 -12.58 12.06
CA ASP A 107 12.51 -14.01 12.27
C ASP A 107 11.42 -14.92 11.66
N ASP A 108 10.40 -14.37 11.00
CA ASP A 108 9.29 -15.18 10.47
C ASP A 108 9.66 -16.00 9.24
N PHE A 109 10.45 -15.45 8.33
CA PHE A 109 10.91 -16.15 7.12
C PHE A 109 12.20 -15.54 6.58
N PRO A 110 12.96 -16.27 5.75
CA PRO A 110 14.18 -15.73 5.14
C PRO A 110 13.92 -14.44 4.35
N GLY A 111 14.58 -13.35 4.75
CA GLY A 111 14.41 -12.01 4.17
C GLY A 111 13.26 -11.19 4.78
N ALA A 112 12.61 -11.65 5.85
CA ALA A 112 11.57 -10.89 6.56
C ALA A 112 12.09 -9.62 7.25
N ASP A 113 13.40 -9.41 7.35
CA ASP A 113 14.09 -8.23 7.86
C ASP A 113 14.43 -7.21 6.75
N GLU A 114 14.42 -7.62 5.49
CA GLU A 114 14.71 -6.76 4.34
C GLU A 114 13.43 -6.20 3.71
N LEU A 115 13.44 -4.92 3.33
CA LEU A 115 12.27 -4.28 2.69
C LEU A 115 11.91 -4.93 1.35
N LEU A 116 12.90 -5.09 0.47
CA LEU A 116 12.67 -5.59 -0.88
C LEU A 116 12.36 -7.10 -0.90
N ALA A 117 12.91 -7.86 0.04
CA ALA A 117 12.62 -9.29 0.14
C ALA A 117 11.19 -9.54 0.64
N THR A 118 10.66 -8.76 1.59
CA THR A 118 9.25 -8.88 2.00
C THR A 118 8.29 -8.52 0.86
N TYR A 119 8.56 -7.44 0.12
CA TYR A 119 7.78 -7.09 -1.07
C TYR A 119 7.74 -8.23 -2.09
N ARG A 120 8.91 -8.82 -2.40
CA ARG A 120 9.02 -9.97 -3.31
C ARG A 120 8.27 -11.18 -2.78
N TRP A 121 8.45 -11.52 -1.51
CA TRP A 121 7.80 -12.68 -0.88
C TRP A 121 6.28 -12.57 -0.98
N ILE A 122 5.72 -11.42 -0.59
CA ILE A 122 4.27 -11.16 -0.68
C ILE A 122 3.82 -11.15 -2.15
N GLY A 123 4.51 -10.41 -3.01
CA GLY A 123 4.17 -10.30 -4.42
C GLY A 123 4.14 -11.65 -5.14
N THR A 124 5.07 -12.56 -4.82
CA THR A 124 5.14 -13.89 -5.43
C THR A 124 3.89 -14.71 -5.08
N ALA A 125 3.46 -14.68 -3.82
CA ALA A 125 2.26 -15.37 -3.38
C ALA A 125 1.00 -14.79 -4.04
N LEU A 126 0.89 -13.46 -4.10
CA LEU A 126 -0.24 -12.79 -4.74
C LEU A 126 -0.31 -13.11 -6.24
N ALA A 127 0.83 -13.06 -6.95
CA ALA A 127 0.91 -13.42 -8.36
C ALA A 127 0.52 -14.90 -8.60
N ALA A 128 0.97 -15.81 -7.73
CA ALA A 128 0.58 -17.22 -7.80
C ALA A 128 -0.94 -17.39 -7.64
N GLY A 129 -1.56 -16.71 -6.67
CA GLY A 129 -3.01 -16.75 -6.47
C GLY A 129 -3.79 -16.14 -7.64
N LEU A 130 -3.35 -14.99 -8.17
CA LEU A 130 -3.95 -14.38 -9.35
C LEU A 130 -3.85 -15.27 -10.60
N LYS A 131 -2.73 -15.99 -10.76
CA LYS A 131 -2.57 -16.97 -11.84
C LYS A 131 -3.59 -18.11 -11.75
N MET A 132 -3.95 -18.54 -10.54
CA MET A 132 -5.00 -19.56 -10.34
C MET A 132 -6.38 -19.08 -10.78
N LEU A 133 -6.65 -17.77 -10.72
CA LEU A 133 -7.86 -17.15 -11.27
C LEU A 133 -7.81 -16.97 -12.80
N GLY A 134 -6.69 -17.31 -13.45
CA GLY A 134 -6.48 -17.13 -14.88
C GLY A 134 -5.94 -15.74 -15.27
N VAL A 135 -5.49 -14.93 -14.30
CA VAL A 135 -4.92 -13.61 -14.58
C VAL A 135 -3.43 -13.73 -14.87
N PRO A 136 -2.93 -13.26 -16.02
CA PRO A 136 -1.50 -13.23 -16.33
C PRO A 136 -0.82 -12.04 -15.65
N ALA A 137 -0.86 -12.00 -14.32
CA ALA A 137 -0.25 -10.94 -13.54
C ALA A 137 1.28 -11.09 -13.53
N GLU A 138 1.98 -10.03 -13.93
CA GLU A 138 3.44 -9.95 -13.94
C GLU A 138 3.90 -9.10 -12.76
N MET A 139 4.99 -9.53 -12.12
CA MET A 139 5.63 -8.78 -11.06
C MET A 139 6.62 -7.80 -11.67
N VAL A 140 6.48 -6.52 -11.31
CA VAL A 140 7.36 -5.48 -11.81
C VAL A 140 8.77 -5.67 -11.24
N PRO A 141 9.82 -5.69 -12.10
CA PRO A 141 11.19 -5.83 -11.63
C PRO A 141 11.61 -4.63 -10.78
N VAL A 142 12.77 -4.73 -10.11
CA VAL A 142 13.31 -3.59 -9.36
C VAL A 142 13.55 -2.44 -10.31
N GLN A 143 12.93 -1.30 -10.03
CA GLN A 143 13.16 -0.06 -10.75
C GLN A 143 13.73 1.01 -9.82
N PRO A 144 14.55 1.95 -10.33
CA PRO A 144 14.99 3.10 -9.56
C PRO A 144 13.78 3.91 -9.07
N SER A 145 13.70 4.18 -7.76
CA SER A 145 12.70 5.10 -7.25
C SER A 145 13.13 6.54 -7.54
N ASN A 146 12.24 7.34 -8.14
CA ASN A 146 12.41 8.80 -8.19
C ASN A 146 11.49 9.43 -7.11
N PRO A 147 12.05 9.84 -5.96
CA PRO A 147 11.26 10.43 -4.88
C PRO A 147 10.60 11.77 -5.24
N ASP A 148 11.10 12.49 -6.25
CA ASP A 148 10.58 13.81 -6.65
C ASP A 148 9.33 13.72 -7.56
N ALA A 149 8.91 12.52 -7.94
CA ALA A 149 7.80 12.28 -8.87
C ALA A 149 6.72 11.36 -8.25
N MET A 150 6.27 11.72 -7.05
CA MET A 150 5.16 11.04 -6.36
C MET A 150 3.81 11.58 -6.87
N PRO A 151 3.00 10.78 -7.60
CA PRO A 151 1.68 11.22 -8.05
C PRO A 151 0.73 11.44 -6.87
N ALA A 152 -0.38 12.15 -7.06
CA ALA A 152 -1.40 12.28 -6.02
C ALA A 152 -2.12 10.94 -5.77
N PHE A 153 -2.22 10.09 -6.80
CA PHE A 153 -2.90 8.79 -6.79
C PHE A 153 -1.92 7.62 -6.92
N CYS A 154 -1.98 6.63 -6.02
CA CYS A 154 -0.95 5.59 -5.91
C CYS A 154 -0.93 4.60 -7.07
N PHE A 155 -2.04 4.44 -7.79
CA PHE A 155 -2.10 3.56 -8.95
C PHE A 155 -1.64 4.23 -10.24
N ALA A 156 -1.29 5.51 -10.20
CA ALA A 156 -0.76 6.22 -11.37
C ALA A 156 0.68 5.79 -11.74
N ARG A 157 1.40 5.09 -10.85
CA ARG A 157 2.73 4.51 -11.14
C ARG A 157 2.90 3.15 -10.45
N THR A 158 3.71 2.30 -11.07
CA THR A 158 4.07 0.98 -10.54
C THR A 158 5.44 1.05 -9.83
N GLY A 159 5.48 0.57 -8.59
CA GLY A 159 6.67 0.39 -7.78
C GLY A 159 7.25 -1.02 -7.93
N SER A 160 8.49 -1.21 -7.48
CA SER A 160 9.16 -2.51 -7.48
C SER A 160 8.29 -3.58 -6.79
N TYR A 161 8.15 -4.74 -7.46
CA TYR A 161 7.36 -5.90 -7.00
C TYR A 161 5.86 -5.70 -6.84
N GLU A 162 5.30 -4.60 -7.36
CA GLU A 162 3.87 -4.52 -7.60
C GLU A 162 3.44 -5.39 -8.78
N LEU A 163 2.14 -5.67 -8.91
CA LEU A 163 1.61 -6.57 -9.93
C LEU A 163 0.83 -5.82 -11.00
N GLU A 164 1.09 -6.15 -12.26
CA GLU A 164 0.48 -5.53 -13.43
C GLU A 164 -0.01 -6.55 -14.45
N VAL A 165 -0.92 -6.13 -15.32
CA VAL A 165 -1.37 -6.89 -16.50
C VAL A 165 -1.25 -5.98 -17.71
N GLY A 166 -0.36 -6.34 -18.63
CA GLY A 166 -0.08 -5.55 -19.83
C GLY A 166 0.38 -4.12 -19.52
N GLY A 167 1.30 -3.96 -18.55
CA GLY A 167 1.86 -2.68 -18.14
C GLY A 167 0.90 -1.77 -17.34
N ARG A 168 -0.27 -2.28 -16.94
CA ARG A 168 -1.24 -1.56 -16.11
C ARG A 168 -1.37 -2.21 -14.75
N LYS A 169 -1.28 -1.40 -13.71
CA LYS A 169 -1.24 -1.84 -12.32
C LYS A 169 -2.56 -2.46 -11.86
N LEU A 170 -2.48 -3.68 -11.34
CA LEU A 170 -3.59 -4.43 -10.77
C LEU A 170 -3.54 -4.46 -9.24
N VAL A 171 -2.33 -4.54 -8.69
CA VAL A 171 -2.10 -4.57 -7.23
C VAL A 171 -1.15 -3.45 -6.82
N GLY A 172 -1.59 -2.59 -5.92
CA GLY A 172 -0.77 -1.55 -5.30
C GLY A 172 -0.44 -1.88 -3.85
N SER A 173 0.81 -1.70 -3.44
CA SER A 173 1.28 -2.14 -2.12
C SER A 173 2.14 -1.09 -1.42
N ALA A 174 1.91 -0.91 -0.12
CA ALA A 174 2.70 -0.02 0.73
C ALA A 174 3.14 -0.75 1.99
N GLN A 175 4.37 -0.49 2.44
CA GLN A 175 4.95 -1.13 3.61
C GLN A 175 5.44 -0.11 4.63
N ARG A 176 5.31 -0.47 5.91
CA ARG A 176 5.95 0.17 7.06
C ARG A 176 6.78 -0.87 7.78
N ARG A 177 7.97 -0.46 8.22
CA ARG A 177 8.81 -1.22 9.16
C ARG A 177 8.85 -0.52 10.51
N GLN A 178 8.78 -1.30 11.58
CA GLN A 178 8.81 -0.82 12.96
C GLN A 178 9.58 -1.81 13.83
N GLY A 179 10.74 -1.39 14.35
CA GLY A 179 11.65 -2.31 15.03
C GLY A 179 12.00 -3.49 14.13
N ALA A 180 11.84 -4.71 14.66
CA ALA A 180 12.01 -5.95 13.89
C ALA A 180 10.78 -6.33 13.04
N GLY A 181 9.68 -5.58 13.13
CA GLY A 181 8.40 -5.89 12.50
C GLY A 181 8.19 -5.19 11.16
N PHE A 182 7.29 -5.73 10.36
CA PHE A 182 6.76 -5.07 9.19
C PHE A 182 5.24 -5.25 9.07
N LEU A 183 4.61 -4.24 8.48
CA LEU A 183 3.24 -4.25 8.01
C LEU A 183 3.26 -3.85 6.53
N GLN A 184 2.88 -4.76 5.65
CA GLN A 184 2.60 -4.44 4.26
C GLN A 184 1.13 -4.64 3.99
N HIS A 185 0.50 -3.68 3.33
CA HIS A 185 -0.88 -3.81 2.89
C HIS A 185 -1.03 -3.27 1.48
N GLY A 186 -2.07 -3.72 0.80
CA GLY A 186 -2.30 -3.37 -0.58
C GLY A 186 -3.70 -3.70 -1.06
N SER A 187 -4.01 -3.18 -2.23
CA SER A 187 -5.32 -3.27 -2.86
C SER A 187 -5.22 -4.10 -4.14
N VAL A 188 -6.10 -5.10 -4.26
CA VAL A 188 -6.35 -5.88 -5.48
C VAL A 188 -7.65 -5.37 -6.09
N MET A 189 -7.56 -4.75 -7.27
CA MET A 189 -8.71 -4.13 -7.91
C MET A 189 -9.59 -5.19 -8.60
N LEU A 190 -10.75 -5.50 -8.02
CA LEU A 190 -11.72 -6.43 -8.64
C LEU A 190 -12.42 -5.75 -9.81
N GLY A 191 -12.83 -4.49 -9.61
CA GLY A 191 -13.44 -3.60 -10.58
C GLY A 191 -13.02 -2.15 -10.32
N ALA A 192 -13.66 -1.20 -10.99
CA ALA A 192 -13.38 0.23 -10.79
C ALA A 192 -14.64 1.08 -10.88
N ALA A 193 -14.62 2.25 -10.23
CA ALA A 193 -15.64 3.29 -10.38
C ALA A 193 -15.03 4.56 -11.05
N PRO A 194 -14.87 4.56 -12.40
CA PRO A 194 -14.25 5.65 -13.16
C PRO A 194 -14.69 7.06 -12.79
N GLN A 195 -16.00 7.26 -12.60
CA GLN A 195 -16.57 8.58 -12.35
C GLN A 195 -16.20 9.12 -10.97
N ARG A 196 -16.09 8.24 -9.96
CA ARG A 196 -15.62 8.63 -8.63
C ARG A 196 -14.16 9.05 -8.68
N LEU A 197 -13.30 8.24 -9.30
CA LEU A 197 -11.87 8.55 -9.43
C LEU A 197 -11.64 9.91 -10.12
N ARG A 198 -12.25 10.12 -11.29
CA ARG A 198 -12.13 11.41 -12.02
C ARG A 198 -12.63 12.60 -11.21
N ARG A 199 -13.67 12.40 -10.40
CA ARG A 199 -14.22 13.48 -9.58
C ARG A 199 -13.33 13.81 -8.37
N LEU A 200 -12.76 12.80 -7.74
CA LEU A 200 -11.94 12.97 -6.53
C LEU A 200 -10.53 13.45 -6.82
N PHE A 201 -9.99 13.10 -7.99
CA PHE A 201 -8.63 13.45 -8.43
C PHE A 201 -8.66 14.30 -9.70
N PRO A 202 -9.16 15.56 -9.64
CA PRO A 202 -9.39 16.39 -10.82
C PRO A 202 -8.10 16.80 -11.57
N GLY A 203 -6.94 16.71 -10.91
CA GLY A 203 -5.64 17.00 -11.52
C GLY A 203 -5.04 15.84 -12.32
N GLU A 204 -5.62 14.64 -12.25
CA GLU A 204 -5.14 13.46 -12.97
C GLU A 204 -5.89 13.33 -14.31
N ALA A 205 -5.18 13.45 -15.43
CA ALA A 205 -5.79 13.51 -16.76
C ALA A 205 -6.58 12.23 -17.12
N ASP A 206 -6.06 11.06 -16.75
CA ASP A 206 -6.80 9.80 -16.78
C ASP A 206 -6.30 8.88 -15.65
N PRO A 207 -6.96 8.87 -14.48
CA PRO A 207 -6.58 8.01 -13.35
C PRO A 207 -6.61 6.51 -13.70
N LEU A 208 -7.31 6.13 -14.76
CA LEU A 208 -7.48 4.74 -15.18
C LEU A 208 -6.38 4.26 -16.12
N ALA A 209 -5.67 5.17 -16.81
CA ALA A 209 -4.71 4.80 -17.84
C ALA A 209 -3.60 3.88 -17.30
N GLY A 210 -3.16 4.12 -16.06
CA GLY A 210 -2.11 3.34 -15.39
C GLY A 210 -2.60 2.10 -14.65
N MET A 211 -3.91 1.85 -14.56
CA MET A 211 -4.47 0.74 -13.78
C MET A 211 -5.33 -0.21 -14.60
N THR A 212 -5.51 -1.42 -14.06
CA THR A 212 -6.43 -2.44 -14.58
C THR A 212 -7.14 -3.10 -13.40
N THR A 213 -8.11 -3.94 -13.71
CA THR A 213 -8.91 -4.67 -12.72
C THR A 213 -8.97 -6.15 -13.11
N LEU A 214 -9.37 -7.01 -12.18
CA LEU A 214 -9.65 -8.42 -12.48
C LEU A 214 -10.77 -8.53 -13.53
N GLU A 215 -11.83 -7.73 -13.39
CA GLU A 215 -12.92 -7.66 -14.37
C GLU A 215 -12.44 -7.37 -15.79
N ALA A 216 -11.54 -6.39 -15.95
CA ALA A 216 -10.98 -6.03 -17.26
C ALA A 216 -10.01 -7.09 -17.80
N ALA A 217 -9.26 -7.77 -16.92
CA ALA A 217 -8.29 -8.79 -17.32
C ALA A 217 -8.94 -10.15 -17.67
N LEU A 218 -10.03 -10.49 -16.99
CA LEU A 218 -10.71 -11.79 -17.12
C LEU A 218 -11.95 -11.74 -18.02
N GLY A 219 -12.53 -10.55 -18.23
CA GLY A 219 -13.84 -10.38 -18.87
C GLY A 219 -15.03 -10.67 -17.96
N TRP A 220 -14.78 -11.00 -16.69
CA TRP A 220 -15.76 -11.18 -15.63
C TRP A 220 -15.15 -10.79 -14.29
N ARG A 221 -15.97 -10.37 -13.32
CA ARG A 221 -15.49 -9.93 -12.01
C ARG A 221 -15.61 -11.05 -10.97
N PRO A 222 -14.49 -11.60 -10.45
CA PRO A 222 -14.54 -12.51 -9.31
C PRO A 222 -15.03 -11.81 -8.05
N SER A 223 -15.70 -12.56 -7.20
CA SER A 223 -16.11 -12.08 -5.89
C SER A 223 -14.92 -11.87 -4.96
N PHE A 224 -15.15 -11.13 -3.88
CA PHE A 224 -14.20 -10.99 -2.78
C PHE A 224 -13.75 -12.36 -2.26
N ALA A 225 -14.69 -13.29 -2.03
CA ALA A 225 -14.40 -14.59 -1.45
C ALA A 225 -13.56 -15.48 -2.37
N GLU A 226 -13.91 -15.54 -3.67
CA GLU A 226 -13.12 -16.27 -4.67
C GLU A 226 -11.71 -15.70 -4.78
N THR A 227 -11.58 -14.37 -4.76
CA THR A 227 -10.28 -13.70 -4.80
C THR A 227 -9.48 -14.00 -3.54
N ALA A 228 -10.09 -13.90 -2.35
CA ALA A 228 -9.43 -14.18 -1.08
C ALA A 228 -8.90 -15.62 -1.02
N GLU A 229 -9.70 -16.62 -1.44
CA GLU A 229 -9.28 -18.02 -1.44
C GLU A 229 -8.16 -18.29 -2.45
N ALA A 230 -8.23 -17.68 -3.63
CA ALA A 230 -7.15 -17.79 -4.61
C ALA A 230 -5.84 -17.19 -4.09
N LEU A 231 -5.88 -16.01 -3.46
CA LEU A 231 -4.70 -15.39 -2.86
C LEU A 231 -4.17 -16.23 -1.68
N ALA A 232 -5.04 -16.74 -0.81
CA ALA A 232 -4.67 -17.66 0.26
C ALA A 232 -3.96 -18.91 -0.28
N SER A 233 -4.51 -19.51 -1.35
CA SER A 233 -3.89 -20.64 -2.04
C SER A 233 -2.54 -20.27 -2.67
N GLY A 234 -2.41 -19.06 -3.19
CA GLY A 234 -1.14 -18.49 -3.66
C GLY A 234 -0.07 -18.47 -2.58
N PHE A 235 -0.40 -18.02 -1.37
CA PHE A 235 0.52 -18.06 -0.22
C PHE A 235 0.92 -19.48 0.17
N ARG A 236 -0.05 -20.41 0.25
CA ARG A 236 0.23 -21.83 0.55
C ARG A 236 1.17 -22.45 -0.49
N GLY A 237 0.86 -22.27 -1.77
CA GLY A 237 1.61 -22.89 -2.87
C GLY A 237 2.98 -22.28 -3.12
N ALA A 238 3.10 -20.95 -3.05
CA ALA A 238 4.35 -20.26 -3.34
C ALA A 238 5.41 -20.45 -2.25
N HIS A 239 4.99 -20.51 -0.99
CA HIS A 239 5.90 -20.52 0.16
C HIS A 239 5.86 -21.78 1.00
N GLY A 240 4.96 -22.72 0.71
CA GLY A 240 4.82 -23.96 1.47
C GLY A 240 4.36 -23.73 2.93
N ILE A 241 3.70 -22.59 3.20
CA ILE A 241 3.19 -22.27 4.54
C ILE A 241 1.79 -22.82 4.75
N GLU A 242 1.46 -23.12 6.00
CA GLU A 242 0.10 -23.39 6.45
C GLU A 242 -0.60 -22.06 6.78
N LEU A 243 -1.84 -21.92 6.31
CA LEU A 243 -2.70 -20.80 6.68
C LEU A 243 -3.81 -21.31 7.60
N GLN A 244 -3.71 -20.98 8.88
CA GLN A 244 -4.71 -21.33 9.88
C GLN A 244 -5.71 -20.20 10.04
N LEU A 245 -6.98 -20.49 9.78
CA LEU A 245 -8.05 -19.53 10.02
C LEU A 245 -8.10 -19.18 11.51
N GLY A 246 -8.03 -17.90 11.83
CA GLY A 246 -8.05 -17.41 13.20
C GLY A 246 -9.15 -16.36 13.44
N GLY A 247 -9.30 -16.01 14.71
CA GLY A 247 -10.08 -14.86 15.15
C GLY A 247 -9.18 -13.71 15.64
N LEU A 248 -9.81 -12.56 15.88
CA LEU A 248 -9.19 -11.46 16.60
C LEU A 248 -9.05 -11.80 18.07
N ASP A 249 -7.87 -11.55 18.63
CA ASP A 249 -7.64 -11.65 20.05
C ASP A 249 -8.32 -10.47 20.80
N PRO A 250 -8.77 -10.66 22.06
CA PRO A 250 -9.32 -9.56 22.85
C PRO A 250 -8.37 -8.38 23.04
N ASP A 251 -7.06 -8.62 23.22
CA ASP A 251 -6.08 -7.54 23.40
C ASP A 251 -5.82 -6.82 22.07
N GLU A 252 -5.83 -7.54 20.95
CA GLU A 252 -5.77 -6.94 19.60
C GLU A 252 -6.99 -6.06 19.34
N THR A 253 -8.17 -6.52 19.74
CA THR A 253 -9.43 -5.79 19.60
C THR A 253 -9.42 -4.52 20.46
N ALA A 254 -9.07 -4.64 21.74
CA ALA A 254 -8.99 -3.51 22.66
C ALA A 254 -7.95 -2.46 22.20
N LEU A 255 -6.80 -2.90 21.69
CA LEU A 255 -5.79 -2.03 21.14
C LEU A 255 -6.27 -1.33 19.86
N ALA A 256 -6.91 -2.06 18.95
CA ALA A 256 -7.48 -1.48 17.72
C ALA A 256 -8.54 -0.43 18.05
N GLU A 257 -9.39 -0.65 19.05
CA GLU A 257 -10.38 0.33 19.48
C GLU A 257 -9.73 1.60 20.07
N SER A 258 -8.69 1.44 20.91
CA SER A 258 -7.92 2.56 21.45
C SER A 258 -7.24 3.35 20.33
N LEU A 259 -6.51 2.68 19.42
CA LEU A 259 -5.86 3.30 18.27
C LEU A 259 -6.86 3.99 17.34
N THR A 260 -8.06 3.45 17.18
CA THR A 260 -9.13 4.10 16.40
C THR A 260 -9.48 5.45 17.04
N ARG A 261 -9.81 5.47 18.33
CA ARG A 261 -10.23 6.70 19.03
C ARG A 261 -9.12 7.73 19.17
N GLU A 262 -7.92 7.28 19.52
CA GLU A 262 -6.82 8.14 19.96
C GLU A 262 -5.92 8.58 18.80
N LYS A 263 -5.98 7.88 17.67
CA LYS A 263 -5.11 8.14 16.52
C LYS A 263 -5.89 8.21 15.21
N TYR A 264 -6.42 7.10 14.72
CA TYR A 264 -6.86 7.00 13.33
C TYR A 264 -8.14 7.76 12.99
N ALA A 265 -9.06 7.92 13.95
CA ALA A 265 -10.25 8.76 13.78
C ALA A 265 -9.98 10.25 14.11
N THR A 266 -8.76 10.62 14.48
CA THR A 266 -8.45 12.00 14.86
C THR A 266 -8.09 12.86 13.64
N THR A 267 -8.57 14.10 13.65
CA THR A 267 -8.17 15.12 12.67
C THR A 267 -6.68 15.42 12.75
N ALA A 268 -6.11 15.39 13.97
CA ALA A 268 -4.68 15.64 14.19
C ALA A 268 -3.81 14.65 13.41
N TRP A 269 -4.10 13.34 13.52
CA TRP A 269 -3.41 12.32 12.73
C TRP A 269 -3.65 12.48 11.24
N THR A 270 -4.91 12.64 10.82
CA THR A 270 -5.26 12.74 9.39
C THR A 270 -4.57 13.92 8.71
N ARG A 271 -4.36 15.04 9.42
CA ARG A 271 -3.68 16.24 8.92
C ARG A 271 -2.16 16.26 9.09
N ALA A 272 -1.56 15.30 9.78
CA ALA A 272 -0.13 15.28 10.12
C ALA A 272 0.85 15.04 8.95
N GLY A 273 0.40 15.15 7.68
CA GLY A 273 1.27 14.99 6.50
C GLY A 273 2.41 16.00 6.51
N ARG A 274 3.54 15.65 5.85
CA ARG A 274 4.66 16.60 5.75
C ARG A 274 4.24 17.71 4.78
N ALA A 275 4.41 18.97 5.20
CA ALA A 275 4.29 20.10 4.28
C ALA A 275 5.28 19.92 3.12
N PRO A 276 4.95 20.33 1.89
CA PRO A 276 5.91 20.30 0.79
C PRO A 276 7.16 21.07 1.22
N SER A 277 8.35 20.45 1.07
CA SER A 277 9.60 21.17 1.23
C SER A 277 9.57 22.37 0.30
N ALA A 278 9.82 23.57 0.83
CA ALA A 278 9.95 24.77 0.02
C ALA A 278 10.91 24.48 -1.16
N PRO A 279 10.64 24.99 -2.37
CA PRO A 279 11.54 24.81 -3.50
C PRO A 279 12.95 25.25 -3.06
N HIS A 280 13.94 24.39 -3.31
CA HIS A 280 15.34 24.71 -3.04
C HIS A 280 15.64 26.11 -3.61
N PRO A 281 16.28 27.00 -2.85
CA PRO A 281 16.67 28.30 -3.39
C PRO A 281 17.52 28.03 -4.62
N THR A 282 17.08 28.58 -5.76
CA THR A 282 17.81 28.54 -7.02
C THR A 282 19.28 28.89 -6.73
N PRO A 283 20.25 28.02 -7.09
CA PRO A 283 21.64 28.32 -6.81
C PRO A 283 21.98 29.67 -7.47
N LEU A 284 22.46 30.60 -6.64
CA LEU A 284 22.93 31.91 -7.08
C LEU A 284 23.91 31.71 -8.26
N PRO A 285 23.78 32.48 -9.34
CA PRO A 285 24.70 32.37 -10.47
C PRO A 285 26.13 32.60 -9.96
N LYS A 286 27.02 31.64 -10.26
CA LYS A 286 28.44 31.73 -9.97
C LYS A 286 28.96 33.06 -10.54
N ARG A 287 29.40 33.97 -9.66
CA ARG A 287 30.08 35.19 -10.08
C ARG A 287 31.43 34.80 -10.69
N GLY A 288 31.55 35.04 -11.98
CA GLY A 288 32.79 35.45 -12.64
C GLY A 288 33.82 34.36 -12.93
N GLU A 289 33.75 33.79 -14.13
CA GLU A 289 34.96 33.46 -14.89
C GLU A 289 35.06 34.40 -16.09
N GLY A 290 36.26 34.88 -16.33
CA GLY A 290 36.55 36.14 -17.01
C GLY A 290 36.25 36.14 -18.50
N ILE A 291 35.61 37.21 -18.96
CA ILE A 291 35.63 37.62 -20.36
C ILE A 291 37.01 38.23 -20.63
N GLY A 292 37.91 37.43 -21.20
CA GLY A 292 39.14 37.92 -21.82
C GLY A 292 38.80 38.78 -23.04
N ARG A 293 38.78 40.09 -22.88
CA ARG A 293 38.79 41.04 -24.01
C ARG A 293 40.22 41.19 -24.53
N ARG A 294 40.48 40.62 -25.71
CA ARG A 294 41.63 40.99 -26.57
C ARG A 294 41.50 42.46 -26.94
N VAL A 295 42.48 43.26 -26.56
CA VAL A 295 42.74 44.57 -27.18
C VAL A 295 43.81 44.35 -28.25
N ARG A 296 43.42 44.45 -29.53
CA ARG A 296 44.36 44.74 -30.62
C ARG A 296 44.41 46.26 -30.76
N GLY A 297 45.62 46.82 -30.70
CA GLY A 297 45.86 48.25 -30.80
C GLY A 297 45.65 48.83 -32.19
N ARG A 298 45.59 50.16 -32.22
CA ARG A 298 46.05 51.00 -33.32
C ARG A 298 46.59 52.30 -32.72
N SER A 299 47.81 52.63 -33.18
CA SER A 299 48.52 53.92 -33.16
C SER A 299 49.09 54.39 -31.83
#